data_AF-A0A2S9GGK1-F1
#
_entry.id   AF-A0A2S9GGK1-F1
#
_cell.length_a   1.000
_cell.length_b   1.000
_cell.length_c   1.000
_cell.angle_alpha   90.00
_cell.angle_beta   90.00
_cell.angle_gamma   90.00
#
_symmetry.space_group_name_H-M   'P 1'
#
loop_
_entity.id
_entity.type
_entity.pdbx_description
1 polymer ?
#
loop_
_entity_poly.entity_id
_entity_poly.type
_entity_poly.pdbx_seq_one_letter_code
_entity_poly.pdbx_strand_id
1 'polypeptide(L)' 'GLPGAYFRIIEPGTVRAGDGIEVVSRPDHTVTIGMVFRALMGGRALWPTLAVADALPEKIKEQVAKHS' A
#
# COMPACT_ATOMS: atom_id res chain seq x y z
N GLY A 1 11.00 -4.64 -9.72
CA GLY A 1 12.08 -4.08 -8.89
C GLY A 1 11.82 -4.38 -7.43
N LEU A 2 12.60 -3.78 -6.54
CA LEU A 2 12.45 -3.83 -5.08
C LEU A 2 11.95 -2.46 -4.58
N PRO A 3 10.65 -2.16 -4.70
CA PRO A 3 10.11 -0.87 -4.26
C PRO A 3 10.10 -0.77 -2.73
N GLY A 4 10.37 0.42 -2.22
CA GLY A 4 10.05 0.79 -0.84
C GLY A 4 8.58 1.15 -0.67
N ALA A 5 8.18 1.43 0.57
CA ALA A 5 6.85 1.92 0.93
C ALA A 5 6.95 3.31 1.55
N TYR A 6 5.89 4.11 1.36
CA TYR A 6 5.68 5.34 2.11
C TYR A 6 4.65 5.09 3.20
N PHE A 7 4.93 5.58 4.41
CA PHE A 7 3.98 5.55 5.52
C PHE A 7 3.31 6.92 5.66
N ARG A 8 2.04 6.91 6.07
CA ARG A 8 1.33 8.11 6.51
C ARG A 8 1.44 8.21 8.02
N ILE A 9 1.70 9.40 8.54
CA ILE A 9 1.62 9.67 9.98
C ILE A 9 0.14 9.61 10.39
N ILE A 10 -0.18 8.66 11.28
CA ILE A 10 -1.50 8.56 11.91
C ILE A 10 -1.52 9.42 13.18
N GLU A 11 -0.48 9.27 14.00
CA GLU A 11 -0.28 10.05 15.23
C GLU A 11 1.14 10.63 15.24
N PRO A 12 1.31 11.95 15.41
CA PRO A 12 2.62 12.56 15.57
C PRO A 12 3.31 12.12 16.87
N GLY A 13 4.63 11.96 16.83
CA GLY A 13 5.41 11.56 18.01
C GLY A 13 6.92 11.72 17.78
N THR A 14 7.71 11.28 18.75
CA THR A 14 9.18 11.27 18.66
C THR A 14 9.68 9.87 18.36
N VAL A 15 10.61 9.75 17.42
CA VAL A 15 11.32 8.51 17.07
C VAL A 15 12.82 8.74 17.08
N ARG A 16 13.60 7.69 17.32
CA ARG A 16 15.07 7.71 17.37
C ARG A 16 15.65 6.52 16.60
N ALA A 17 16.91 6.66 16.22
CA ALA A 17 17.63 5.55 15.61
C ALA A 17 17.75 4.39 16.61
N GLY A 18 17.44 3.17 16.15
CA GLY A 18 17.42 1.97 16.98
C GLY A 18 16.05 1.62 17.56
N ASP A 19 15.05 2.49 17.43
CA ASP A 19 13.67 2.14 17.80
C ASP A 19 13.18 0.95 16.95
N GLY A 20 12.54 -0.01 17.62
CA GLY A 20 11.95 -1.17 16.96
C GLY A 20 10.72 -0.80 16.12
N ILE A 21 10.38 -1.67 15.17
CA ILE A 21 9.12 -1.59 14.42
C ILE A 21 8.24 -2.76 14.85
N GLU A 22 7.04 -2.46 15.34
CA GLU A 22 6.04 -3.45 15.70
C GLU A 22 4.89 -3.46 14.68
N VAL A 23 4.46 -4.64 14.27
CA VAL A 23 3.27 -4.81 13.43
C VAL A 23 2.05 -4.94 14.34
N VAL A 24 1.37 -3.82 14.60
CA VAL A 24 0.18 -3.78 15.47
C VAL A 24 -1.11 -4.23 14.78
N SER A 25 -1.13 -4.22 13.45
CA SER A 25 -2.28 -4.65 12.64
C SER A 25 -1.84 -5.14 11.27
N ARG A 26 -2.55 -6.14 10.74
CA ARG A 26 -2.40 -6.65 9.39
C ARG A 26 -3.79 -6.76 8.74
N PRO A 27 -4.06 -6.07 7.63
CA PRO A 27 -5.33 -6.18 6.91
C PRO A 27 -5.58 -7.61 6.41
N ASP A 28 -6.86 -7.99 6.33
CA ASP A 28 -7.29 -9.30 5.81
C ASP A 28 -7.32 -9.31 4.27
N HIS A 29 -6.14 -9.14 3.67
CA HIS A 29 -5.94 -9.28 2.22
C HIS A 29 -4.49 -9.61 1.88
N THR A 30 -4.26 -10.12 0.68
CA THR A 30 -2.92 -10.51 0.21
C THR A 30 -2.21 -9.44 -0.62
N VAL A 31 -2.80 -8.25 -0.77
CA VAL A 31 -2.20 -7.15 -1.52
C VAL A 31 -0.87 -6.73 -0.90
N THR A 32 0.20 -6.74 -1.71
CA THR A 32 1.55 -6.33 -1.30
C THR A 32 2.01 -5.06 -2.03
N ILE A 33 3.01 -4.37 -1.48
CA ILE A 33 3.67 -3.23 -2.14
C ILE A 33 4.18 -3.60 -3.53
N GLY A 34 4.71 -4.81 -3.69
CA GLY A 34 5.16 -5.32 -4.99
C GLY A 34 4.03 -5.47 -6.01
N MET A 35 2.83 -5.90 -5.59
CA MET A 35 1.65 -5.98 -6.46
C MET A 35 1.18 -4.60 -6.90
N VAL A 36 1.07 -3.65 -5.96
CA VAL A 36 0.68 -2.26 -6.27
C VAL A 36 1.67 -1.64 -7.26
N PHE A 37 2.97 -1.78 -7.00
CA PHE A 37 4.01 -1.29 -7.92
C PHE A 37 3.88 -1.91 -9.32
N ARG A 38 3.66 -3.22 -9.43
CA ARG A 38 3.49 -3.89 -10.74
C ARG A 38 2.24 -3.41 -11.48
N ALA A 39 1.13 -3.18 -10.77
CA ALA A 39 -0.08 -2.62 -11.37
C ALA A 39 0.17 -1.23 -11.97
N LEU A 40 0.88 -0.37 -11.21
CA LEU A 40 1.29 0.96 -11.67
C LEU A 40 2.24 0.94 -12.87
N MET A 41 3.10 -0.08 -12.97
CA MET A 41 4.03 -0.28 -14.08
C MET A 41 3.43 -1.01 -15.29
N GLY A 42 2.10 -0.96 -15.45
CA GLY A 42 1.40 -1.49 -16.64
C GLY A 42 0.77 -2.88 -16.47
N GLY A 43 0.82 -3.47 -15.28
CA GLY A 43 0.17 -4.74 -14.98
C GLY A 43 -1.35 -4.63 -14.88
N ARG A 44 -2.05 -4.48 -16.02
CA ARG A 44 -3.51 -4.20 -16.06
C ARG A 44 -4.36 -5.23 -15.30
N ALA A 45 -4.00 -6.51 -15.36
CA ALA A 45 -4.73 -7.60 -14.72
C ALA A 45 -4.72 -7.54 -13.19
N LEU A 46 -3.81 -6.76 -12.58
CA LEU A 46 -3.70 -6.65 -11.12
C LEU A 46 -4.68 -5.65 -10.52
N TRP A 47 -5.21 -4.70 -11.30
CA TRP A 47 -6.03 -3.61 -10.76
C TRP A 47 -7.27 -4.04 -9.98
N PRO A 48 -8.09 -5.01 -10.47
CA PRO A 48 -9.26 -5.45 -9.72
C PRO A 48 -8.89 -6.03 -8.34
N THR A 49 -7.73 -6.68 -8.23
CA THR A 49 -7.25 -7.27 -6.97
C THR A 49 -6.88 -6.24 -5.91
N LEU A 50 -6.64 -4.98 -6.30
CA LEU A 50 -6.27 -3.91 -5.37
C LEU A 50 -7.49 -3.29 -4.65
N ALA A 51 -8.72 -3.60 -5.08
CA ALA A 51 -9.95 -3.03 -4.52
C ALA A 51 -10.18 -3.38 -3.04
N VAL A 52 -9.59 -4.49 -2.57
CA VAL A 52 -9.67 -4.91 -1.16
C VAL A 52 -8.74 -4.12 -0.23
N ALA A 53 -7.79 -3.35 -0.76
CA ALA A 53 -6.82 -2.60 0.01
C ALA A 53 -7.29 -1.16 0.29
N ASP A 54 -7.93 -0.98 1.44
CA ASP A 54 -8.48 0.29 1.92
C ASP A 54 -7.41 1.32 2.32
N ALA A 55 -6.20 0.88 2.69
CA ALA A 55 -5.10 1.74 3.11
C ALA A 55 -4.32 2.39 1.93
N LEU A 56 -4.75 2.19 0.68
CA LEU A 56 -4.09 2.78 -0.48
C LEU A 56 -4.21 4.32 -0.51
N PRO A 57 -3.21 5.03 -1.05
CA PRO A 57 -3.33 6.46 -1.36
C PRO A 57 -4.52 6.75 -2.28
N GLU A 58 -5.17 7.90 -2.10
CA GLU A 58 -6.40 8.24 -2.80
C GLU A 58 -6.27 8.17 -4.33
N LYS A 59 -5.17 8.70 -4.87
CA LYS A 59 -4.85 8.61 -6.30
C LYS A 59 -4.83 7.17 -6.82
N ILE A 60 -4.41 6.20 -6.02
CA ILE A 60 -4.42 4.79 -6.42
C ILE A 60 -5.84 4.22 -6.33
N LYS A 61 -6.61 4.56 -5.29
CA LYS A 61 -8.02 4.16 -5.17
C LYS A 61 -8.86 4.65 -6.36
N GLU A 62 -8.66 5.88 -6.80
CA GLU A 62 -9.29 6.42 -8.01
C GLU A 62 -8.93 5.61 -9.26
N GLN A 63 -7.68 5.15 -9.37
CA GLN A 63 -7.28 4.29 -10.49
C GLN A 63 -7.92 2.92 -10.39
N VAL A 64 -7.96 2.32 -9.20
CA VAL A 64 -8.67 1.06 -8.96
C VAL A 64 -10.12 1.17 -9.42
N ALA A 65 -10.84 2.22 -9.01
CA ALA A 65 -12.23 2.44 -9.43
C ALA A 65 -12.42 2.56 -10.96
N LYS A 66 -11.42 3.07 -11.70
CA LYS A 66 -11.45 3.15 -13.18
C LYS A 66 -11.15 1.82 -13.88
N HIS A 67 -10.65 0.84 -13.13
CA HIS A 67 -10.18 -0.44 -13.64
C HIS A 67 -10.96 -1.63 -13.04
N SER A 68 -11.94 -1.35 -12.18
CA SER A 68 -12.96 -2.26 -11.68
C SER A 68 -13.97 -2.64 -12.75
#